data_AF-A0A3D1BPT6-F1
#
_entry.id   AF-A0A3D1BPT6-F1
#
_cell.length_a   1.000
_cell.length_b   1.000
_cell.length_c   1.000
_cell.angle_alpha   90.00
_cell.angle_beta   90.00
_cell.angle_gamma   90.00
#
_symmetry.space_group_name_H-M   'P 1'
#
loop_
_entity.id
_entity.type
_entity.pdbx_description
1 polymer ?
#
loop_
_entity_poly.entity_id
_entity_poly.type
_entity_poly.pdbx_seq_one_letter_code
_entity_poly.pdbx_strand_id
1 'polypeptide(L)'
;MTNFPEILNYILGILFIIIVFSLGYAYLKPHRIHKQFPFSTLLLKTSYLLYLLVILIIIYLSILVKGGMDTVFLGVEFYAFLIILFVPTIGVFARKLGQFRKNHESYYYFFTIVNILSIIALLVLYVF
;
A
#
# COMPACT_ATOMS: atom_id res chain seq x y z
N MET A 1 23.62 -26.47 6.26
CA MET A 1 22.30 -26.75 5.65
C MET A 1 21.61 -25.41 5.53
N THR A 2 21.31 -24.95 4.33
CA THR A 2 20.67 -23.63 4.14
C THR A 2 19.25 -23.69 4.71
N ASN A 3 18.91 -22.78 5.62
CA ASN A 3 17.58 -22.73 6.24
C ASN A 3 16.54 -22.36 5.18
N PHE A 4 15.90 -23.38 4.59
CA PHE A 4 14.83 -23.23 3.60
C PHE A 4 13.75 -22.21 4.00
N PRO A 5 13.28 -22.14 5.27
CA PRO A 5 12.31 -21.14 5.70
C PRO A 5 12.82 -19.70 5.59
N GLU A 6 14.10 -19.49 5.89
CA GLU A 6 14.74 -18.17 5.87
C GLU A 6 14.87 -17.66 4.43
N ILE A 7 15.29 -18.54 3.51
CA ILE A 7 15.32 -18.25 2.07
C ILE A 7 13.91 -17.93 1.55
N LEU A 8 12.90 -18.70 1.96
CA LEU A 8 11.52 -18.47 1.55
C LEU A 8 11.03 -17.09 2.00
N ASN A 9 11.33 -16.68 3.24
CA ASN A 9 10.99 -15.36 3.76
C ASN A 9 11.63 -14.22 2.96
N TYR A 10 12.91 -14.36 2.57
CA TYR A 10 13.56 -13.38 1.69
C TYR A 10 12.90 -13.33 0.30
N ILE A 11 12.60 -14.48 -0.30
CA ILE A 11 11.95 -14.53 -1.62
C ILE A 11 10.58 -13.88 -1.58
N LEU A 12 9.74 -14.25 -0.60
CA LEU A 12 8.41 -13.66 -0.42
C LEU A 12 8.51 -12.15 -0.22
N GLY A 13 9.46 -11.72 0.61
CA GLY A 13 9.73 -10.33 0.87
C GLY A 13 10.07 -9.51 -0.37
N ILE A 14 11.03 -9.98 -1.18
CA ILE A 14 11.40 -9.36 -2.45
C ILE A 14 10.19 -9.31 -3.40
N LEU A 15 9.42 -10.40 -3.46
CA LEU A 15 8.24 -10.50 -4.32
C LEU A 15 7.17 -9.47 -3.91
N PHE A 16 6.92 -9.30 -2.62
CA PHE A 16 6.04 -8.25 -2.10
C PHE A 16 6.54 -6.84 -2.43
N ILE A 17 7.84 -6.57 -2.27
CA ILE A 17 8.44 -5.28 -2.62
C ILE A 17 8.23 -4.99 -4.11
N ILE A 18 8.50 -5.96 -4.98
CA ILE A 18 8.29 -5.82 -6.43
C ILE A 18 6.83 -5.53 -6.74
N ILE A 19 5.90 -6.28 -6.15
CA ILE A 19 4.45 -6.06 -6.35
C ILE A 19 4.07 -4.64 -5.92
N VAL A 20 4.39 -4.23 -4.69
CA VAL A 20 4.06 -2.91 -4.16
C VAL A 20 4.66 -1.80 -5.03
N PHE A 21 5.91 -1.95 -5.45
CA PHE A 21 6.60 -0.98 -6.29
C PHE A 21 5.97 -0.90 -7.69
N SER A 22 5.68 -2.04 -8.33
CA SER A 22 4.99 -2.09 -9.62
C SER A 22 3.60 -1.45 -9.56
N LEU A 23 2.83 -1.70 -8.50
CA LEU A 23 1.52 -1.10 -8.26
C LEU A 23 1.63 0.43 -8.10
N GLY A 24 2.66 0.92 -7.40
CA GLY A 24 2.94 2.34 -7.25
C GLY A 24 3.29 3.03 -8.57
N TYR A 25 4.27 2.48 -9.29
CA TYR A 25 4.81 3.11 -10.49
C TYR A 25 3.83 3.08 -11.67
N ALA A 26 3.23 1.93 -11.97
CA ALA A 26 2.42 1.75 -13.18
C ALA A 26 1.13 2.58 -13.15
N TYR A 27 0.57 2.84 -11.97
CA TYR A 27 -0.78 3.37 -11.85
C TYR A 27 -0.86 4.83 -11.44
N LEU A 28 0.06 5.32 -10.61
CA LEU A 28 -0.04 6.68 -10.12
C LEU A 28 0.36 7.72 -11.16
N LYS A 29 1.27 7.36 -12.08
CA LYS A 29 1.92 8.27 -13.05
C LYS A 29 2.16 9.65 -12.40
N PRO A 30 3.00 9.73 -11.35
CA PRO A 30 3.03 10.86 -10.41
C PRO A 30 3.16 12.21 -11.13
N HIS A 31 3.92 12.24 -12.21
CA HIS A 31 4.19 13.37 -13.10
C HIS A 31 2.97 14.04 -13.78
N ARG A 32 1.77 13.44 -13.79
CA ARG A 32 0.58 14.03 -14.44
C ARG A 32 -0.43 14.55 -13.41
N ILE A 33 -0.54 15.87 -13.25
CA ILE A 33 -1.54 16.51 -12.38
C ILE A 33 -2.73 16.97 -13.22
N HIS A 34 -3.95 16.80 -12.70
CA HIS A 34 -5.16 17.25 -13.38
C HIS A 34 -5.33 18.77 -13.23
N LYS A 35 -5.43 19.51 -14.34
CA LYS A 35 -5.54 20.98 -14.31
C LYS A 35 -6.80 21.53 -13.61
N GLN A 36 -7.90 20.77 -13.62
CA GLN A 36 -9.20 21.25 -13.12
C GLN A 36 -9.38 21.06 -11.61
N PHE A 37 -8.76 20.01 -11.04
CA PHE A 37 -8.84 19.69 -9.61
C PHE A 37 -7.44 19.33 -9.07
N PRO A 38 -6.51 20.31 -9.01
CA PRO A 38 -5.11 20.03 -8.71
C PRO A 38 -4.91 19.57 -7.27
N PHE A 39 -5.63 20.15 -6.30
CA PHE A 39 -5.47 19.87 -4.88
C PHE A 39 -5.90 18.46 -4.49
N SER A 40 -7.14 18.05 -4.81
CA SER A 40 -7.65 16.72 -4.48
C SER A 40 -6.87 15.62 -5.20
N THR A 41 -6.44 15.86 -6.46
CA THR A 41 -5.56 14.94 -7.20
C THR A 41 -4.21 14.79 -6.51
N LEU A 42 -3.62 15.89 -6.05
CA LEU A 42 -2.33 15.88 -5.37
C LEU A 42 -2.43 15.19 -4.01
N LEU A 43 -3.46 15.49 -3.22
CA LEU A 43 -3.71 14.83 -1.93
C LEU A 43 -3.85 13.31 -2.07
N LEU A 44 -4.65 12.85 -3.03
CA LEU A 44 -4.80 11.41 -3.30
C LEU A 44 -3.46 10.78 -3.69
N LYS A 45 -2.69 11.42 -4.57
CA LYS A 45 -1.40 10.89 -5.03
C LYS A 45 -0.37 10.86 -3.91
N THR A 46 -0.23 11.95 -3.17
CA THR A 46 0.75 12.08 -2.08
C THR A 46 0.42 11.13 -0.96
N SER A 47 -0.85 11.05 -0.53
CA SER A 47 -1.27 10.10 0.51
C SER A 47 -1.03 8.64 0.07
N TYR A 48 -1.29 8.31 -1.19
CA TYR A 48 -1.03 6.97 -1.71
C TYR A 48 0.47 6.64 -1.80
N LEU A 49 1.31 7.58 -2.25
CA LEU A 49 2.77 7.38 -2.26
C LEU A 49 3.33 7.21 -0.85
N LEU A 50 2.84 8.01 0.10
CA LEU A 50 3.25 7.90 1.50
C LEU A 50 2.82 6.56 2.09
N TYR A 51 1.60 6.12 1.79
CA TYR A 51 1.12 4.79 2.15
C TYR A 51 2.01 3.68 1.58
N LEU A 52 2.36 3.73 0.30
CA LEU A 52 3.27 2.76 -0.33
C LEU A 52 4.68 2.81 0.26
N LEU A 53 5.17 3.99 0.62
CA LEU A 53 6.47 4.10 1.27
C LEU A 53 6.44 3.40 2.64
N VAL A 54 5.41 3.66 3.44
CA VAL A 54 5.26 3.05 4.77
C VAL A 54 5.14 1.52 4.65
N ILE A 55 4.35 1.00 3.71
CA ILE A 55 4.22 -0.46 3.56
C ILE A 55 5.54 -1.10 3.12
N LEU A 56 6.32 -0.45 2.24
CA LEU A 56 7.65 -0.92 1.85
C LEU A 56 8.61 -0.96 3.04
N ILE A 57 8.60 0.09 3.87
CA ILE A 57 9.44 0.15 5.09
C ILE A 57 9.04 -0.97 6.05
N ILE A 58 7.75 -1.19 6.29
CA ILE A 58 7.27 -2.25 7.19
C ILE A 58 7.65 -3.63 6.67
N ILE A 59 7.45 -3.90 5.37
CA ILE A 59 7.84 -5.16 4.74
C ILE A 59 9.34 -5.37 4.92
N TYR A 60 10.16 -4.36 4.59
CA TYR A 60 11.61 -4.40 4.75
C TYR A 60 12.03 -4.74 6.19
N LEU A 61 11.48 -4.03 7.17
CA LEU A 61 11.80 -4.26 8.59
C LEU A 61 11.31 -5.63 9.07
N SER A 62 10.16 -6.09 8.62
CA SER A 62 9.61 -7.40 9.00
C SER A 62 10.55 -8.53 8.57
N ILE A 63 11.04 -8.46 7.32
CA ILE A 63 11.94 -9.49 6.76
C ILE A 63 13.32 -9.44 7.41
N LEU A 64 13.95 -8.25 7.47
CA LEU A 64 15.37 -8.13 7.85
C LEU A 64 15.61 -7.99 9.35
N VAL A 65 14.61 -7.54 10.11
CA VAL A 65 14.77 -7.27 11.56
C VAL A 65 13.98 -8.24 12.42
N LYS A 66 12.74 -8.59 12.03
CA LYS A 66 11.84 -9.44 12.84
C LYS A 66 11.75 -10.90 12.37
N GLY A 67 12.53 -11.30 11.37
CA GLY A 67 12.67 -12.70 10.96
C GLY A 67 11.64 -13.22 9.94
N GLY A 68 10.75 -12.36 9.43
CA GLY A 68 9.74 -12.76 8.45
C GLY A 68 8.45 -11.96 8.53
N MET A 69 7.55 -12.12 7.57
CA MET A 69 6.18 -11.58 7.69
C MET A 69 5.29 -12.47 8.53
N ASP A 70 5.57 -13.78 8.55
CA ASP A 70 4.87 -14.80 9.34
C ASP A 70 5.12 -14.65 10.85
N THR A 71 6.22 -14.02 11.24
CA THR A 71 6.52 -13.70 12.64
C THR A 71 5.93 -12.38 13.10
N VAL A 72 5.74 -11.42 12.19
CA VAL A 72 5.24 -10.08 12.49
C VAL A 72 3.72 -10.00 12.47
N PHE A 73 3.08 -10.73 11.56
CA PHE A 73 1.63 -10.71 11.42
C PHE A 73 1.08 -12.13 11.68
N LEU A 74 0.59 -12.36 12.89
CA LEU A 74 0.15 -13.70 13.30
C LEU A 74 -1.34 -13.89 13.07
N GLY A 75 -1.69 -14.92 12.28
CA GLY A 75 -3.09 -15.33 12.07
C GLY A 75 -3.95 -14.21 11.46
N VAL A 76 -4.82 -13.60 12.27
CA VAL A 76 -5.80 -12.59 11.84
C VAL A 76 -5.11 -11.30 11.36
N GLU A 77 -3.99 -10.93 11.95
CA GLU A 77 -3.21 -9.75 11.58
C GLU A 77 -2.67 -9.84 10.16
N PHE A 78 -2.31 -11.04 9.71
CA PHE A 78 -1.86 -11.25 8.34
C PHE A 78 -2.98 -10.97 7.34
N TYR A 79 -4.21 -11.40 7.62
CA TYR A 79 -5.35 -11.09 6.76
C TYR A 79 -5.71 -9.60 6.80
N ALA A 80 -5.59 -8.95 7.96
CA ALA A 80 -5.76 -7.50 8.08
C ALA A 80 -4.71 -6.76 7.23
N PHE A 81 -3.44 -7.18 7.29
CA PHE A 81 -2.38 -6.66 6.44
C PHE A 81 -2.69 -6.83 4.96
N LEU A 82 -3.19 -8.00 4.52
CA LEU A 82 -3.60 -8.21 3.13
C LEU A 82 -4.73 -7.26 2.70
N ILE A 83 -5.74 -7.04 3.55
CA ILE A 83 -6.80 -6.07 3.27
C ILE A 83 -6.19 -4.67 3.08
N ILE A 84 -5.30 -4.27 3.99
CA ILE A 84 -4.65 -2.96 3.94
C ILE A 84 -3.73 -2.86 2.71
N LEU A 85 -3.12 -3.95 2.27
CA LEU A 85 -2.30 -4.00 1.05
C LEU A 85 -3.14 -3.78 -0.22
N PHE A 86 -4.32 -4.39 -0.30
CA PHE A 86 -5.09 -4.40 -1.55
C PHE A 86 -6.13 -3.27 -1.65
N VAL A 87 -6.80 -2.89 -0.56
CA VAL A 87 -7.93 -1.94 -0.61
C VAL A 87 -7.53 -0.56 -1.17
N PRO A 88 -6.47 0.10 -0.67
CA PRO A 88 -6.01 1.39 -1.21
C PRO A 88 -5.67 1.30 -2.71
N THR A 89 -5.00 0.23 -3.11
CA THR A 89 -4.57 0.00 -4.50
C THR A 89 -5.75 -0.24 -5.44
N ILE A 90 -6.70 -1.09 -5.05
CA ILE A 90 -7.94 -1.35 -5.80
C ILE A 90 -8.72 -0.04 -5.94
N GLY A 91 -8.78 0.78 -4.89
CA GLY A 91 -9.34 2.12 -4.94
C GLY A 91 -8.71 3.01 -6.01
N VAL A 92 -7.38 3.11 -6.01
CA VAL A 92 -6.66 3.88 -7.03
C VAL A 92 -6.93 3.33 -8.44
N PHE A 93 -7.15 2.03 -8.60
CA PHE A 93 -7.48 1.41 -9.89
C PHE A 93 -8.91 1.70 -10.33
N ALA A 94 -9.86 1.56 -9.40
CA ALA A 94 -11.27 1.76 -9.63
C ALA A 94 -11.58 3.20 -10.06
N ARG A 95 -10.72 4.17 -9.71
CA ARG A 95 -10.78 5.54 -10.24
C ARG A 95 -10.89 5.63 -11.78
N LYS A 96 -10.28 4.69 -12.51
CA LYS A 96 -10.31 4.68 -13.99
C LYS A 96 -11.61 4.11 -14.55
N LEU A 97 -12.46 3.50 -13.73
CA LEU A 97 -13.76 2.97 -14.15
C LEU A 97 -14.74 4.12 -14.40
N GLY A 98 -15.51 4.04 -15.50
CA GLY A 98 -16.37 5.12 -15.97
C GLY A 98 -17.45 5.57 -14.98
N GLN A 99 -17.82 4.73 -14.02
CA GLN A 99 -18.83 5.00 -13.00
C GLN A 99 -18.42 6.10 -12.02
N PHE A 100 -17.11 6.31 -11.81
CA PHE A 100 -16.59 7.33 -10.88
C PHE A 100 -16.26 8.66 -11.56
N ARG A 101 -16.68 8.84 -12.83
CA ARG A 101 -16.31 10.00 -13.65
C ARG A 101 -17.07 11.29 -13.34
N LYS A 102 -18.22 11.20 -12.67
CA LYS A 102 -19.04 12.37 -12.31
C LYS A 102 -18.67 13.01 -10.96
N ASN A 103 -18.18 12.24 -9.99
CA ASN A 103 -17.88 12.69 -8.62
C ASN A 103 -16.40 12.49 -8.26
N HIS A 104 -15.49 12.86 -9.16
CA HIS A 104 -14.05 12.65 -8.99
C HIS A 104 -13.49 13.26 -7.70
N GLU A 105 -13.97 14.44 -7.31
CA GLU A 105 -13.40 15.17 -6.18
C GLU A 105 -13.72 14.48 -4.84
N SER A 106 -14.98 14.12 -4.61
CA SER A 106 -15.41 13.34 -3.44
C SER A 106 -14.69 11.98 -3.36
N TYR A 107 -14.54 11.30 -4.51
CA TYR A 107 -13.80 10.05 -4.59
C TYR A 107 -12.33 10.22 -4.16
N TYR A 108 -11.68 11.30 -4.58
CA TYR A 108 -10.27 11.55 -4.25
C TYR A 108 -10.08 11.84 -2.77
N TYR A 109 -10.98 12.60 -2.15
CA TYR A 109 -10.97 12.84 -0.71
C TYR A 109 -11.23 11.56 0.10
N PHE A 110 -12.22 10.76 -0.31
CA PHE A 110 -12.51 9.48 0.34
C PHE A 110 -11.28 8.56 0.33
N PHE A 111 -10.65 8.36 -0.82
CA PHE A 111 -9.47 7.50 -0.89
C PHE A 111 -8.23 8.10 -0.23
N THR A 112 -8.13 9.44 -0.13
CA THR A 112 -7.10 10.07 0.71
C THR A 112 -7.26 9.66 2.18
N ILE A 113 -8.50 9.66 2.69
CA ILE A 113 -8.79 9.21 4.06
C ILE A 113 -8.48 7.72 4.22
N VAL A 114 -8.90 6.88 3.26
CA VAL A 114 -8.59 5.44 3.27
C VAL A 114 -7.07 5.19 3.30
N ASN A 115 -6.28 5.93 2.53
CA ASN A 115 -4.81 5.82 2.54
C ASN A 115 -4.24 6.17 3.92
N ILE A 116 -4.70 7.27 4.54
CA ILE A 116 -4.24 7.70 5.87
C ILE A 116 -4.61 6.68 6.94
N LEU A 117 -5.85 6.18 6.94
CA LEU A 117 -6.28 5.14 7.86
C LEU A 117 -5.48 3.84 7.67
N SER A 118 -5.15 3.50 6.42
CA SER A 118 -4.31 2.35 6.09
C SER A 118 -2.89 2.49 6.65
N ILE A 119 -2.31 3.69 6.58
CA ILE A 119 -1.01 3.99 7.22
C ILE A 119 -1.09 3.79 8.73
N ILE A 120 -2.11 4.37 9.38
CA ILE A 120 -2.28 4.26 10.84
C ILE A 120 -2.45 2.78 11.22
N ALA A 121 -3.31 2.04 10.54
CA ALA A 121 -3.55 0.63 10.80
C ALA A 121 -2.28 -0.21 10.61
N LEU A 122 -1.49 0.05 9.57
CA LEU A 122 -0.20 -0.61 9.35
C LEU A 122 0.79 -0.34 10.49
N LEU A 123 0.89 0.90 10.94
CA LEU A 123 1.76 1.25 12.05
C LEU A 123 1.33 0.57 13.35
N VAL A 124 0.01 0.52 13.61
CA VAL A 124 -0.53 -0.19 14.77
C VAL A 124 -0.20 -1.67 14.70
N LEU A 125 -0.49 -2.34 13.58
CA LEU A 125 -0.22 -3.77 13.37
C LEU A 125 1.27 -4.12 13.45
N TYR A 126 2.17 -3.19 13.14
CA TYR A 126 3.61 -3.44 13.17
C TYR A 126 4.21 -3.27 14.58
N VAL A 127 3.65 -2.34 15.36
CA VAL A 127 4.17 -1.95 16.68
C VAL A 127 3.58 -2.78 17.81
N PHE A 128 2.27 -3.07 17.76
CA PHE A 128 1.54 -3.83 18.75
C PHE A 128 1.30 -5.25 18.26
#